data_AF-A0A4V2AFY7-F1
#
_entry.id   AF-A0A4V2AFY7-F1
#
_cell.length_a   1.000
_cell.length_b   1.000
_cell.length_c   1.000
_cell.angle_alpha   90.00
_cell.angle_beta   90.00
_cell.angle_gamma   90.00
#
_symmetry.space_group_name_H-M   'P 1'
#
loop_
_entity.id
_entity.type
_entity.pdbx_description
1 polymer ?
#
loop_
_entity_poly.entity_id
_entity_poly.type
_entity_poly.pdbx_seq_one_letter_code
_entity_poly.pdbx_strand_id
1 'polypeptide(L)'
;MKRKFLVSAGIAVAFGVSAIALAQQPPAVTPMTPEMNPAYSFTRPEADFIRREVMIPMRDGAKLYTVIAMYKGAKNAPILLSRTPYNAGRATARMGSQKLVDILPVM
;
A
#
# COMPACT_ATOMS: atom_id res chain seq x y z
N MET A 1 22.36 -46.02 -34.16
CA MET A 1 22.28 -44.56 -34.32
C MET A 1 21.36 -43.82 -33.31
N LYS A 2 20.72 -44.46 -32.31
CA LYS A 2 19.73 -43.80 -31.42
C LYS A 2 20.25 -43.41 -30.01
N ARG A 3 21.42 -43.89 -29.58
CA ARG A 3 22.01 -43.57 -28.26
C ARG A 3 22.66 -42.18 -28.18
N LYS A 4 23.11 -41.62 -29.31
CA LYS A 4 23.74 -40.29 -29.36
C LYS A 4 22.75 -39.12 -29.20
N PHE A 5 21.47 -39.35 -29.54
CA PHE A 5 20.39 -38.35 -29.42
C PHE A 5 19.82 -38.20 -27.99
N LEU A 6 19.96 -39.24 -27.15
CA LEU A 6 19.52 -39.17 -25.75
C LEU A 6 20.50 -38.39 -24.86
N VAL A 7 21.78 -38.37 -25.21
CA VAL A 7 22.81 -37.59 -24.49
C VAL A 7 22.68 -36.09 -24.80
N SER A 8 22.34 -35.72 -26.05
CA SER A 8 22.11 -34.31 -26.42
C SER A 8 20.85 -33.71 -25.79
N ALA A 9 19.83 -34.53 -25.51
CA ALA A 9 18.61 -34.09 -24.83
C ALA A 9 18.82 -33.83 -23.32
N GLY A 10 19.67 -34.62 -22.65
CA GLY A 10 20.02 -34.41 -21.24
C GLY A 10 20.84 -33.14 -20.99
N ILE A 11 21.74 -32.80 -21.92
CA ILE A 11 22.57 -31.58 -21.83
C ILE A 11 21.73 -30.31 -22.09
N ALA A 12 20.75 -30.37 -22.98
CA ALA A 12 19.87 -29.23 -23.27
C ALA A 12 18.96 -28.86 -22.08
N VAL A 13 18.49 -29.85 -21.31
CA VAL A 13 17.66 -29.61 -20.11
C VAL A 13 18.51 -29.06 -18.95
N ALA A 14 19.75 -29.51 -18.79
CA ALA A 14 20.65 -28.97 -17.76
C ALA A 14 21.03 -27.50 -18.00
N PHE A 15 21.19 -27.08 -19.26
CA PHE A 15 21.42 -25.67 -19.62
C PHE A 15 20.18 -24.79 -19.43
N GLY A 16 18.98 -25.33 -19.66
CA GLY A 16 17.72 -24.60 -19.48
C GLY A 16 17.43 -24.26 -18.02
N VAL A 17 17.77 -25.14 -17.07
CA VAL A 17 17.57 -24.91 -15.63
C VAL A 17 18.56 -23.88 -15.08
N SER A 18 19.81 -23.86 -15.55
CA SER A 18 20.79 -22.83 -15.15
C SER A 18 20.43 -21.43 -15.64
N ALA A 19 19.73 -21.28 -16.76
CA ALA A 19 19.32 -19.96 -17.27
C ALA A 19 18.23 -19.30 -16.40
N ILE A 20 17.36 -20.09 -15.77
CA ILE A 20 16.31 -19.57 -14.88
C ILE A 20 16.91 -19.07 -13.55
N ALA A 21 17.99 -19.71 -13.07
CA ALA A 21 18.63 -19.34 -11.81
C ALA A 21 19.35 -17.97 -11.85
N LEU A 22 19.82 -17.52 -13.02
CA LEU A 22 20.50 -16.22 -13.16
C LEU A 22 19.53 -15.03 -13.29
N ALA A 23 18.24 -15.27 -13.53
CA ALA A 23 17.24 -14.22 -13.69
C ALA A 23 16.67 -13.68 -12.36
N GLN A 24 17.09 -14.22 -11.22
CA GLN A 24 16.59 -13.85 -9.88
C GLN A 24 17.65 -13.20 -8.98
N GLN A 25 18.62 -12.48 -9.53
CA GLN A 25 19.53 -11.70 -8.70
C GLN A 25 18.77 -10.48 -8.14
N PRO A 26 18.55 -10.35 -6.82
CA PRO A 26 18.01 -9.13 -6.25
C PRO A 26 18.94 -7.95 -6.61
N PRO A 27 18.41 -6.74 -6.82
CA PRO A 27 19.21 -5.59 -7.21
C PRO A 27 20.33 -5.36 -6.19
N ALA A 28 21.56 -5.20 -6.67
CA ALA A 28 22.72 -4.95 -5.82
C ALA A 28 22.55 -3.61 -5.10
N VAL A 29 22.33 -3.66 -3.79
CA VAL A 29 22.29 -2.47 -2.93
C VAL A 29 23.72 -1.96 -2.73
N THR A 30 24.02 -0.78 -3.29
CA THR A 30 25.27 -0.06 -3.01
C THR A 30 25.05 0.91 -1.85
N PRO A 31 26.10 1.35 -1.13
CA PRO A 31 25.97 2.34 -0.05
C PRO A 31 25.35 3.70 -0.48
N MET A 32 25.22 3.95 -1.78
CA MET A 32 24.59 5.15 -2.34
C MET A 32 23.12 4.92 -2.76
N THR A 33 22.57 3.73 -2.48
CA THR A 33 21.18 3.39 -2.80
C THR A 33 20.27 4.03 -1.76
N PRO A 34 19.33 4.92 -2.14
CA PRO A 34 18.42 5.52 -1.16
C PRO A 34 17.56 4.45 -0.49
N GLU A 35 17.72 4.26 0.82
CA GLU A 35 16.92 3.34 1.64
C GLU A 35 15.55 3.90 2.05
N MET A 36 15.31 5.20 1.81
CA MET A 36 14.06 5.85 2.14
C MET A 36 12.95 5.39 1.18
N ASN A 37 11.93 4.72 1.73
CA ASN A 37 10.73 4.39 0.98
C ASN A 37 9.93 5.67 0.66
N PRO A 38 9.80 6.07 -0.62
CA PRO A 38 9.08 7.29 -0.99
C PRO A 38 7.57 7.22 -0.70
N ALA A 39 7.01 6.03 -0.44
CA ALA A 39 5.59 5.79 -0.22
C ALA A 39 5.28 5.28 1.19
N TYR A 40 5.99 5.79 2.21
CA TYR A 40 5.70 5.42 3.60
C TYR A 40 4.29 5.88 4.03
N SER A 41 3.45 4.94 4.45
CA SER A 41 2.13 5.18 5.03
C SER A 41 2.10 4.67 6.47
N PHE A 42 1.61 5.50 7.39
CA PHE A 42 1.40 5.10 8.78
C PHE A 42 0.32 4.01 8.92
N THR A 43 -0.71 4.07 8.08
CA THR A 43 -1.75 3.05 8.01
C THR A 43 -1.23 1.86 7.23
N ARG A 44 -1.06 0.74 7.92
CA ARG A 44 -0.61 -0.51 7.33
C ARG A 44 -1.81 -1.30 6.79
N PRO A 45 -1.60 -2.23 5.83
CA PRO A 45 -2.69 -3.03 5.27
C PRO A 45 -3.44 -3.88 6.31
N GLU A 46 -2.86 -4.14 7.48
CA GLU A 46 -3.53 -4.81 8.61
C GLU A 46 -4.41 -3.90 9.49
N ALA A 47 -4.45 -2.58 9.26
CA ALA A 47 -5.30 -1.66 10.02
C ALA A 47 -6.78 -2.07 9.97
N ASP A 48 -7.57 -1.78 10.99
CA ASP A 48 -9.02 -2.10 10.97
C ASP A 48 -9.86 -1.09 10.17
N PHE A 49 -9.25 0.00 9.70
CA PHE A 49 -9.91 1.09 9.00
C PHE A 49 -9.34 1.40 7.62
N ILE A 50 -10.13 2.17 6.88
CA ILE A 50 -9.78 2.78 5.61
C ILE A 50 -9.90 4.29 5.80
N ARG A 51 -8.82 5.01 5.49
CA ARG A 51 -8.79 6.48 5.45
C ARG A 51 -8.80 6.93 4.00
N ARG A 52 -9.79 7.75 3.64
CA ARG A 52 -9.91 8.34 2.31
C ARG A 52 -9.92 9.85 2.41
N GLU A 53 -9.08 10.49 1.63
CA GLU A 53 -9.05 11.94 1.49
C GLU A 53 -9.74 12.32 0.19
N VAL A 54 -10.76 13.17 0.28
CA VAL A 54 -11.55 13.63 -0.87
C VAL A 54 -11.75 15.13 -0.82
N MET A 55 -11.78 15.75 -2.00
CA MET A 55 -12.09 17.16 -2.18
C MET A 55 -13.55 17.28 -2.60
N ILE A 56 -14.44 17.57 -1.65
CA ILE A 56 -15.89 17.65 -1.90
C ILE A 56 -16.22 19.01 -2.52
N PRO A 57 -16.79 19.08 -3.73
CA PRO A 57 -17.19 20.34 -4.34
C PRO A 57 -18.47 20.88 -3.68
N MET A 58 -18.46 22.16 -3.39
CA MET A 58 -19.58 22.91 -2.84
C MET A 58 -20.40 23.55 -3.96
N ARG A 59 -21.56 24.12 -3.58
CA ARG A 59 -22.48 24.80 -4.50
C ARG A 59 -21.85 25.99 -5.24
N ASP A 60 -20.86 26.62 -4.64
CA ASP A 60 -20.14 27.79 -5.13
C ASP A 60 -18.88 27.42 -5.94
N GLY A 61 -18.63 26.12 -6.13
CA GLY A 61 -17.44 25.62 -6.83
C GLY A 61 -16.19 25.50 -5.95
N ALA A 62 -16.22 25.96 -4.70
CA ALA A 62 -15.12 25.71 -3.76
C ALA A 62 -15.03 24.22 -3.42
N LYS A 63 -13.82 23.71 -3.16
CA LYS A 63 -13.60 22.31 -2.79
C LYS A 63 -13.13 22.21 -1.35
N LEU A 64 -13.86 21.47 -0.52
CA LEU A 64 -13.51 21.26 0.87
C LEU A 64 -12.74 19.96 1.05
N TYR A 65 -11.59 20.08 1.71
CA TYR A 65 -10.83 18.92 2.14
C TYR A 65 -11.59 18.14 3.21
N THR A 66 -11.88 16.88 2.90
CA THR A 66 -12.64 15.99 3.77
C THR A 66 -11.90 14.68 3.95
N VAL A 67 -11.77 14.24 5.20
CA VAL A 67 -11.23 12.92 5.54
C VAL A 67 -12.38 12.02 5.96
N ILE A 68 -12.50 10.89 5.28
CA ILE A 68 -13.47 9.84 5.59
C ILE A 68 -12.70 8.68 6.19
N ALA A 69 -12.94 8.39 7.47
CA ALA A 69 -12.43 7.21 8.14
C ALA A 69 -13.59 6.23 8.36
N MET A 70 -13.41 4.98 7.93
CA MET A 70 -14.43 3.95 8.04
C MET A 70 -13.80 2.59 8.37
N TYR A 71 -14.51 1.74 9.10
CA TYR A 71 -14.07 0.36 9.31
C TYR A 71 -14.01 -0.40 7.97
N LYS A 72 -13.05 -1.32 7.86
CA LYS A 72 -12.98 -2.25 6.72
C LYS A 72 -14.23 -3.12 6.69
N GLY A 73 -14.88 -3.17 5.52
CA GLY A 73 -16.11 -3.95 5.34
C GLY A 73 -17.39 -3.28 5.89
N ALA A 74 -17.33 -2.01 6.34
CA ALA A 74 -18.52 -1.27 6.74
C ALA A 74 -19.51 -1.16 5.56
N LYS A 75 -20.75 -1.62 5.78
CA LYS A 75 -21.85 -1.57 4.80
C LYS A 75 -23.10 -1.07 5.51
N ASN A 76 -23.80 -0.10 4.92
CA ASN A 76 -24.97 0.57 5.54
C ASN A 76 -24.71 1.13 6.95
N ALA A 77 -23.48 1.57 7.22
CA ALA A 77 -23.11 2.17 8.49
C ALA A 77 -23.57 3.64 8.57
N PRO A 78 -23.91 4.16 9.77
CA PRO A 78 -24.20 5.57 9.97
C PRO A 78 -22.96 6.44 9.76
N ILE A 79 -23.17 7.70 9.41
CA ILE A 79 -22.11 8.70 9.23
C ILE A 79 -22.19 9.72 10.36
N LEU A 80 -21.08 9.88 11.08
CA LEU A 80 -20.87 11.00 12.00
C LEU A 80 -20.03 12.06 11.30
N LEU A 81 -20.59 13.26 11.15
CA LEU A 81 -19.94 14.37 10.46
C LEU A 81 -19.53 15.44 11.47
N SER A 82 -18.25 15.81 11.44
CA SER A 82 -17.74 16.97 12.14
C SER A 82 -17.06 17.92 11.15
N ARG A 83 -17.33 19.20 11.32
CA ARG A 83 -16.71 20.28 10.53
C ARG A 83 -15.82 21.06 11.48
N THR A 84 -14.54 21.17 11.12
CA THR A 84 -13.54 21.82 11.96
C THR A 84 -12.74 22.85 11.17
N PRO A 85 -12.50 24.05 11.72
CA PRO A 85 -11.52 24.99 11.16
C PRO A 85 -10.07 24.57 11.45
N TYR A 86 -9.86 23.58 12.33
CA TYR A 86 -8.54 23.20 12.85
C TYR A 86 -7.96 21.97 12.12
N ASN A 87 -7.80 22.07 10.79
CA ASN A 87 -7.17 21.08 9.93
C ASN A 87 -7.67 19.62 10.15
N ALA A 88 -8.66 19.20 9.35
CA ALA A 88 -9.24 17.86 9.42
C ALA A 88 -8.23 16.71 9.19
N GLY A 89 -7.17 16.95 8.42
CA GLY A 89 -6.13 15.95 8.14
C GLY A 89 -5.30 15.63 9.38
N ARG A 90 -4.90 16.68 10.11
CA ARG A 90 -4.20 16.51 11.39
C ARG A 90 -5.12 15.98 12.48
N ALA A 91 -6.39 16.38 12.49
CA ALA A 91 -7.35 15.91 13.49
C ALA A 91 -7.59 14.40 13.44
N THR A 92 -7.45 13.78 12.26
CA THR A 92 -7.68 12.34 12.01
C THR A 92 -6.38 11.52 11.87
N ALA A 93 -5.23 12.12 12.19
CA ALA A 93 -3.91 11.50 12.10
C ALA A 93 -2.98 11.92 13.25
N ARG A 94 -3.55 12.27 14.43
CA ARG A 94 -2.76 12.71 15.59
C ARG A 94 -1.87 11.59 16.14
N MET A 95 -2.34 10.35 16.06
CA MET A 95 -1.65 9.15 16.50
C MET A 95 -1.52 8.17 15.34
N GLY A 96 -0.34 7.59 15.15
CA GLY A 96 -0.09 6.54 14.14
C GLY A 96 -0.57 5.17 14.60
N SER A 97 -1.87 5.04 14.93
CA SER A 97 -2.47 3.76 15.36
C SER A 97 -3.05 2.98 14.18
N GLN A 98 -3.16 1.66 14.36
CA GLN A 98 -3.84 0.75 13.43
C GLN A 98 -5.32 0.54 13.78
N LYS A 99 -5.81 1.23 14.82
CA LYS A 99 -7.20 1.19 15.29
C LYS A 99 -7.93 2.49 14.98
N LEU A 100 -9.14 2.39 14.44
CA LEU A 100 -9.98 3.56 14.12
C LEU A 100 -10.26 4.45 15.33
N VAL A 101 -10.50 3.85 16.49
CA VAL A 101 -10.89 4.58 17.71
C VAL A 101 -9.78 5.51 18.19
N ASP A 102 -8.52 5.13 17.99
CA ASP A 102 -7.36 5.89 18.48
C ASP A 102 -7.02 7.09 17.58
N ILE A 103 -7.39 7.03 16.29
CA ILE A 103 -7.08 8.09 15.33
C ILE A 103 -8.14 9.19 15.30
N LEU A 104 -9.35 8.90 15.77
CA LEU A 104 -10.45 9.85 15.80
C LEU A 104 -10.46 10.63 17.12
N PRO A 105 -10.81 11.92 17.09
CA PRO A 105 -11.04 12.66 18.31
C PRO A 105 -12.23 12.05 19.06
N VAL A 106 -12.11 11.93 20.38
CA VAL A 106 -13.26 11.66 21.26
C VAL A 106 -14.16 12.89 21.14
N MET A 107 -15.31 12.73 20.47
CA MET A 107 -16.34 13.77 20.33
C MET A 107 -17.30 13.73 21.49
#